data_AF-A0A7X6DTZ4-F1
#
_entry.id   AF-A0A7X6DTZ4-F1
#
_cell.length_a   1.000
_cell.length_b   1.000
_cell.length_c   1.000
_cell.angle_alpha   90.00
_cell.angle_beta   90.00
_cell.angle_gamma   90.00
#
_symmetry.space_group_name_H-M   'P 1'
#
loop_
_entity.id
_entity.type
_entity.pdbx_description
1 polymer ?
#
loop_
_entity_poly.entity_id
_entity_poly.type
_entity_poly.pdbx_seq_one_letter_code
_entity_poly.pdbx_strand_id
1 'polypeptide(L)'
;MSTRESANNREFTIVMRGPSAVVFRQNENLIIKNFPCVSGLVNMVYTSRWIKKSETVIVPGQLWIEIKGHGYDLEESLVSFANAGLALLPILAVSANTAIGEPEIEVAFDSTPNVSEHDYFQNYVPPESGVVHFARYIDVKTSAALLDAINRHSESERLRRAANQYRLALDSWKPGRETLSLAHLWMALEALTKARIRFECTARGLSSEVELANILGVETNQLDSAIRRDLILNGDEECYRKSKQASDGFEHGFLGYDKIRELSKDVRHRMAKYIRNAILELSGLEAEPLRVLTSDPYDKPMGSWSIIKYVRGRLLGKSPELAAKGNAYPFLRWKPVINKCEILEDGKINIQVSYNLTVELAEGISFQPISYEAWKPE
;
A
#
# COMPACT_ATOMS: atom_id res chain seq x y z
N MET A 1 -35.63 -27.60 -9.42
CA MET A 1 -34.90 -26.35 -9.72
C MET A 1 -35.83 -25.12 -9.79
N SER A 2 -36.91 -25.04 -8.98
CA SER A 2 -37.92 -23.96 -9.13
C SER A 2 -38.44 -23.39 -7.79
N THR A 3 -37.70 -23.56 -6.69
CA THR A 3 -38.10 -23.05 -5.35
C THR A 3 -37.00 -22.29 -4.62
N ARG A 4 -35.87 -21.99 -5.29
CA ARG A 4 -34.80 -21.13 -4.76
C ARG A 4 -34.82 -19.70 -5.27
N GLU A 5 -35.72 -19.34 -6.19
CA GLU A 5 -35.71 -18.03 -6.86
C GLU A 5 -36.44 -16.90 -6.12
N SER A 6 -37.01 -17.16 -4.93
CA SER A 6 -37.68 -16.11 -4.12
C SER A 6 -37.22 -16.05 -2.66
N ALA A 7 -36.19 -16.82 -2.29
CA ALA A 7 -35.63 -16.79 -0.95
C ALA A 7 -34.61 -15.64 -0.81
N ASN A 8 -35.09 -14.53 -0.26
CA ASN A 8 -34.35 -13.50 0.48
C ASN A 8 -33.09 -12.92 -0.20
N ASN A 9 -33.31 -12.00 -1.13
CA ASN A 9 -32.27 -11.06 -1.54
C ASN A 9 -32.12 -9.99 -0.44
N ARG A 10 -31.38 -10.30 0.62
CA ARG A 10 -31.09 -9.37 1.71
C ARG A 10 -30.00 -8.40 1.29
N GLU A 11 -30.09 -7.15 1.75
CA GLU A 11 -29.06 -6.15 1.52
C GLU A 11 -28.07 -6.17 2.69
N PHE A 12 -26.79 -6.38 2.44
CA PHE A 12 -25.75 -6.38 3.46
C PHE A 12 -24.83 -5.17 3.31
N THR A 13 -24.44 -4.60 4.44
CA THR A 13 -23.41 -3.56 4.54
C THR A 13 -22.20 -4.15 5.24
N ILE A 14 -21.03 -4.07 4.59
CA ILE A 14 -19.74 -4.52 5.12
C ILE A 14 -18.79 -3.33 5.14
N VAL A 15 -18.12 -3.16 6.27
CA VAL A 15 -17.22 -2.05 6.51
C VAL A 15 -15.85 -2.59 6.87
N MET A 16 -14.85 -2.15 6.12
CA MET A 16 -13.45 -2.48 6.34
C MET A 16 -12.65 -1.23 6.70
N ARG A 17 -11.63 -1.40 7.54
CA ARG A 17 -10.63 -0.36 7.77
C ARG A 17 -9.22 -0.90 7.94
N GLY A 18 -8.23 -0.11 7.54
CA GLY A 18 -6.84 -0.51 7.61
C GLY A 18 -5.84 0.63 7.48
N PRO A 19 -4.56 0.39 7.84
CA PRO A 19 -3.51 1.39 7.68
C PRO A 19 -3.31 1.76 6.22
N SER A 20 -3.19 3.05 5.94
CA SER A 20 -3.03 3.56 4.58
C SER A 20 -2.31 4.90 4.62
N ALA A 21 -1.28 5.05 3.80
CA ALA A 21 -0.69 6.34 3.50
C ALA A 21 -1.43 7.07 2.37
N VAL A 22 -2.39 6.41 1.71
CA VAL A 22 -3.34 7.07 0.80
C VAL A 22 -4.43 7.74 1.60
N VAL A 23 -4.62 9.05 1.37
CA VAL A 23 -5.61 9.87 2.06
C VAL A 23 -6.58 10.50 1.07
N PHE A 24 -7.87 10.44 1.38
CA PHE A 24 -8.92 11.22 0.72
C PHE A 24 -9.18 12.50 1.53
N ARG A 25 -9.44 13.64 0.87
CA ARG A 25 -9.83 14.87 1.59
C ARG A 25 -11.17 14.69 2.32
N GLN A 26 -11.49 15.57 3.28
CA GLN A 26 -12.64 15.42 4.22
C GLN A 26 -14.03 15.27 3.57
N ASN A 27 -14.18 15.53 2.29
CA ASN A 27 -15.44 15.35 1.56
C ASN A 27 -15.23 14.62 0.22
N GLU A 28 -14.08 13.98 0.05
CA GLU A 28 -13.76 13.19 -1.13
C GLU A 28 -13.91 11.70 -0.83
N ASN A 29 -14.38 10.99 -1.84
CA ASN A 29 -14.47 9.54 -1.84
C ASN A 29 -14.31 9.03 -3.28
N LEU A 30 -13.92 7.77 -3.41
CA LEU A 30 -14.04 7.03 -4.66
C LEU A 30 -15.24 6.09 -4.55
N ILE A 31 -16.23 6.29 -5.41
CA ILE A 31 -17.44 5.48 -5.47
C ILE A 31 -17.37 4.55 -6.68
N ILE A 32 -17.50 3.26 -6.43
CA ILE A 32 -17.56 2.23 -7.45
C ILE A 32 -18.95 1.62 -7.41
N LYS A 33 -19.64 1.61 -8.54
CA LYS A 33 -20.99 1.08 -8.65
C LYS A 33 -20.99 -0.24 -9.39
N ASN A 34 -21.86 -1.16 -8.98
CA ASN A 34 -22.08 -2.44 -9.67
C ASN A 34 -20.79 -3.24 -9.92
N PHE A 35 -19.88 -3.27 -8.95
CA PHE A 35 -18.67 -4.08 -9.04
C PHE A 35 -19.03 -5.57 -8.91
N PRO A 36 -18.59 -6.44 -9.84
CA PRO A 36 -18.89 -7.86 -9.77
C PRO A 36 -18.06 -8.58 -8.70
N CYS A 37 -18.71 -9.36 -7.87
CA CYS A 37 -18.10 -10.29 -6.92
C CYS A 37 -18.80 -11.66 -7.00
N VAL A 38 -18.33 -12.64 -6.22
CA VAL A 38 -18.89 -14.02 -6.22
C VAL A 38 -20.37 -14.02 -5.85
N SER A 39 -20.76 -13.20 -4.88
CA SER A 39 -22.13 -13.08 -4.37
C SER A 39 -23.03 -12.12 -5.18
N GLY A 40 -22.53 -11.48 -6.25
CA GLY A 40 -23.31 -10.57 -7.08
C GLY A 40 -22.66 -9.19 -7.28
N LEU A 41 -23.48 -8.17 -7.53
CA LEU A 41 -23.02 -6.80 -7.74
C LEU A 41 -23.00 -6.03 -6.42
N VAL A 42 -21.89 -5.33 -6.15
CA VAL A 42 -21.72 -4.48 -4.96
C VAL A 42 -21.39 -3.05 -5.34
N ASN A 43 -21.78 -2.11 -4.48
CA ASN A 43 -21.36 -0.72 -4.50
C ASN A 43 -20.32 -0.51 -3.41
N MET A 44 -19.23 0.19 -3.71
CA MET A 44 -18.13 0.41 -2.78
C MET A 44 -17.84 1.91 -2.67
N VAL A 45 -17.56 2.37 -1.45
CA VAL A 45 -17.12 3.73 -1.16
C VAL A 45 -15.79 3.67 -0.42
N TYR A 46 -14.74 4.19 -1.04
CA TYR A 46 -13.43 4.35 -0.42
C TYR A 46 -13.27 5.79 0.05
N THR A 47 -12.87 5.97 1.31
CA THR A 47 -12.54 7.29 1.88
C THR A 47 -11.51 7.14 3.00
N SER A 48 -11.08 8.24 3.60
CA SER A 48 -10.26 8.24 4.81
C SER A 48 -11.11 8.61 6.01
N ARG A 49 -10.91 7.91 7.13
CA ARG A 49 -11.41 8.41 8.40
C ARG A 49 -10.65 9.67 8.78
N TRP A 50 -11.32 10.56 9.48
CA TRP A 50 -10.75 11.79 10.00
C TRP A 50 -10.91 11.81 11.52
N ILE A 51 -9.79 11.70 12.23
CA ILE A 51 -9.78 11.58 13.69
C ILE A 51 -9.72 12.99 14.29
N LYS A 52 -10.78 13.36 15.00
CA LYS A 52 -10.79 14.58 15.82
C LYS A 52 -9.98 14.34 17.10
N LYS A 53 -8.83 14.99 17.24
CA LYS A 53 -7.96 14.93 18.44
C LYS A 53 -8.26 16.06 19.43
N SER A 54 -8.75 17.19 18.94
CA SER A 54 -9.27 18.32 19.71
C SER A 54 -10.31 19.09 18.88
N GLU A 55 -10.85 20.20 19.37
CA GLU A 55 -11.77 21.06 18.60
C GLU A 55 -11.18 21.56 17.27
N THR A 56 -9.86 21.80 17.24
CA THR A 56 -9.15 22.41 16.10
C THR A 56 -8.18 21.46 15.41
N VAL A 57 -7.94 20.26 15.97
CA VAL A 57 -6.97 19.29 15.43
C VAL A 57 -7.71 18.08 14.89
N ILE A 58 -7.74 17.96 13.56
CA ILE A 58 -8.25 16.81 12.83
C ILE A 58 -7.11 16.23 12.00
N VAL A 59 -6.87 14.93 12.12
CA VAL A 59 -5.80 14.22 11.40
C VAL A 59 -6.37 13.10 10.54
N PRO A 60 -5.74 12.76 9.42
CA PRO A 60 -6.12 11.57 8.66
C PRO A 60 -5.92 10.32 9.51
N GLY A 61 -6.89 9.43 9.45
CA GLY A 61 -6.89 8.11 10.07
C GLY A 61 -6.69 7.01 9.06
N GLN A 62 -7.29 5.86 9.32
CA GLN A 62 -7.25 4.69 8.45
C GLN A 62 -8.05 4.89 7.14
N LEU A 63 -7.73 4.07 6.14
CA LEU A 63 -8.60 3.87 4.98
C LEU A 63 -9.91 3.24 5.46
N TRP A 64 -11.02 3.69 4.90
CA TRP A 64 -12.36 3.19 5.16
C TRP A 64 -12.99 2.73 3.86
N ILE A 65 -13.54 1.52 3.87
CA ILE A 65 -14.20 0.92 2.71
C ILE A 65 -15.58 0.48 3.17
N GLU A 66 -16.62 1.14 2.69
CA GLU A 66 -18.01 0.69 2.86
C GLU A 66 -18.44 -0.04 1.60
N ILE A 67 -19.04 -1.22 1.77
CA ILE A 67 -19.41 -2.14 0.70
C ILE A 67 -20.86 -2.54 0.91
N LYS A 68 -21.71 -2.31 -0.08
CA LYS A 68 -23.14 -2.58 -0.04
C LYS A 68 -23.56 -3.41 -1.23
N GLY A 69 -24.32 -4.46 -1.00
CA GLY A 69 -24.83 -5.30 -2.06
C GLY A 69 -25.87 -6.27 -1.53
N HIS A 70 -26.46 -7.04 -2.43
CA HIS A 70 -27.39 -8.08 -2.01
C HIS A 70 -26.69 -9.44 -1.95
N GLY A 71 -27.09 -10.25 -0.99
CA GLY A 71 -26.58 -11.60 -0.78
C GLY A 71 -27.65 -12.51 -0.16
N TYR A 72 -27.31 -13.79 -0.02
CA TYR A 72 -28.20 -14.78 0.57
C TYR A 72 -28.19 -14.73 2.11
N ASP A 73 -27.00 -14.72 2.70
CA ASP A 73 -26.78 -14.55 4.14
C ASP A 73 -25.51 -13.70 4.43
N LEU A 74 -25.36 -13.27 5.68
CA LEU A 74 -24.26 -12.42 6.11
C LEU A 74 -22.90 -13.13 5.98
N GLU A 75 -22.83 -14.41 6.32
CA GLU A 75 -21.58 -15.19 6.39
C GLU A 75 -20.96 -15.35 5.00
N GLU A 76 -21.77 -15.69 3.99
CA GLU A 76 -21.31 -15.78 2.59
C GLU A 76 -20.89 -14.40 2.06
N SER A 77 -21.64 -13.36 2.44
CA SER A 77 -21.40 -11.99 1.99
C SER A 77 -20.09 -11.42 2.56
N LEU A 78 -19.71 -11.78 3.79
CA LEU A 78 -18.50 -11.28 4.47
C LEU A 78 -17.25 -11.39 3.59
N VAL A 79 -16.92 -12.61 3.15
CA VAL A 79 -15.69 -12.87 2.41
C VAL A 79 -15.78 -12.33 0.98
N SER A 80 -16.93 -12.53 0.31
CA SER A 80 -17.10 -12.08 -1.07
C SER A 80 -17.03 -10.57 -1.21
N PHE A 81 -17.73 -9.82 -0.36
CA PHE A 81 -17.73 -8.36 -0.41
C PHE A 81 -16.38 -7.80 0.06
N ALA A 82 -15.77 -8.36 1.11
CA ALA A 82 -14.45 -7.93 1.54
C ALA A 82 -13.39 -8.10 0.43
N ASN A 83 -13.39 -9.23 -0.28
CA ASN A 83 -12.51 -9.45 -1.43
C ASN A 83 -12.75 -8.42 -2.55
N ALA A 84 -14.00 -8.02 -2.80
CA ALA A 84 -14.31 -6.94 -3.73
C ALA A 84 -13.70 -5.61 -3.26
N GLY A 85 -13.84 -5.27 -1.98
CA GLY A 85 -13.23 -4.09 -1.36
C GLY A 85 -11.71 -4.05 -1.50
N LEU A 86 -11.05 -5.19 -1.31
CA LEU A 86 -9.59 -5.32 -1.44
C LEU A 86 -9.08 -5.24 -2.89
N ALA A 87 -9.93 -5.55 -3.88
CA ALA A 87 -9.52 -5.67 -5.28
C ALA A 87 -8.98 -4.38 -5.91
N LEU A 88 -9.28 -3.21 -5.32
CA LEU A 88 -8.87 -1.90 -5.86
C LEU A 88 -7.65 -1.29 -5.14
N LEU A 89 -7.26 -1.81 -3.98
CA LEU A 89 -6.11 -1.30 -3.23
C LEU A 89 -4.81 -1.25 -4.07
N PRO A 90 -4.50 -2.26 -4.91
CA PRO A 90 -3.35 -2.20 -5.80
C PRO A 90 -3.32 -0.96 -6.70
N ILE A 91 -4.47 -0.58 -7.25
CA ILE A 91 -4.59 0.53 -8.20
C ILE A 91 -4.48 1.87 -7.46
N LEU A 92 -5.09 1.98 -6.28
CA LEU A 92 -4.94 3.16 -5.42
C LEU A 92 -3.48 3.36 -4.99
N ALA A 93 -2.78 2.28 -4.62
CA ALA A 93 -1.38 2.32 -4.23
C ALA A 93 -0.46 2.72 -5.39
N VAL A 94 -0.69 2.18 -6.60
CA VAL A 94 0.03 2.60 -7.81
C VAL A 94 -0.26 4.06 -8.13
N SER A 95 -1.53 4.48 -8.14
CA SER A 95 -1.94 5.84 -8.46
C SER A 95 -1.29 6.83 -7.51
N ALA A 96 -1.48 6.66 -6.21
CA ALA A 96 -0.93 7.54 -5.20
C ALA A 96 0.55 7.27 -4.90
N ASN A 97 1.21 6.30 -5.55
CA ASN A 97 2.59 5.89 -5.31
C ASN A 97 2.97 5.72 -3.82
N THR A 98 2.05 5.18 -3.02
CA THR A 98 2.25 5.06 -1.58
C THR A 98 1.58 3.83 -0.99
N ALA A 99 2.10 3.39 0.15
CA ALA A 99 1.70 2.16 0.81
C ALA A 99 0.23 2.20 1.25
N ILE A 100 -0.44 1.08 0.99
CA ILE A 100 -1.73 0.74 1.57
C ILE A 100 -1.55 -0.65 2.18
N GLY A 101 -1.79 -0.75 3.49
CA GLY A 101 -1.76 -2.03 4.18
C GLY A 101 -2.99 -2.87 3.84
N GLU A 102 -3.36 -3.77 4.73
CA GLU A 102 -4.49 -4.68 4.53
C GLU A 102 -5.63 -4.29 5.47
N PRO A 103 -6.72 -3.71 4.94
CA PRO A 103 -7.94 -3.48 5.70
C PRO A 103 -8.56 -4.79 6.17
N GLU A 104 -9.04 -4.77 7.41
CA GLU A 104 -9.81 -5.87 8.01
C GLU A 104 -11.28 -5.47 8.07
N ILE A 105 -12.19 -6.45 8.00
CA ILE A 105 -13.60 -6.21 8.30
C ILE A 105 -13.68 -5.76 9.75
N GLU A 106 -14.30 -4.60 10.01
CA GLU A 106 -14.58 -4.11 11.36
C GLU A 106 -16.02 -4.45 11.76
N VAL A 107 -16.98 -4.14 10.89
CA VAL A 107 -18.40 -4.38 11.13
C VAL A 107 -19.09 -4.81 9.85
N ALA A 108 -20.07 -5.69 9.98
CA ALA A 108 -20.96 -6.10 8.91
C ALA A 108 -22.35 -6.36 9.46
N PHE A 109 -23.39 -6.04 8.70
CA PHE A 109 -24.76 -6.23 9.14
C PHE A 109 -25.74 -6.31 7.98
N ASP A 110 -26.86 -6.97 8.23
CA ASP A 110 -28.05 -6.94 7.38
C ASP A 110 -28.66 -5.53 7.43
N SER A 111 -28.61 -4.82 6.31
CA SER A 111 -29.19 -3.49 6.12
C SER A 111 -30.52 -3.52 5.37
N THR A 112 -31.16 -4.68 5.22
CA THR A 112 -32.44 -4.83 4.52
C THR A 112 -33.52 -3.92 5.14
N PRO A 113 -34.22 -3.09 4.36
CA PRO A 113 -35.25 -2.22 4.90
C PRO A 113 -36.51 -3.00 5.33
N ASN A 114 -37.22 -2.47 6.33
CA ASN A 114 -38.53 -2.97 6.79
C ASN A 114 -38.55 -4.40 7.35
N VAL A 115 -37.42 -4.94 7.79
CA VAL A 115 -37.36 -6.17 8.59
C VAL A 115 -37.14 -5.83 10.07
N SER A 116 -37.51 -6.74 10.98
CA SER A 116 -37.39 -6.54 12.44
C SER A 116 -36.12 -7.15 13.04
N GLU A 117 -35.46 -8.05 12.30
CA GLU A 117 -34.27 -8.78 12.74
C GLU A 117 -33.18 -8.60 11.69
N HIS A 118 -31.96 -8.32 12.17
CA HIS A 118 -30.80 -8.04 11.32
C HIS A 118 -29.62 -8.87 11.82
N ASP A 119 -29.01 -9.63 10.92
CA ASP A 119 -27.75 -10.30 11.22
C ASP A 119 -26.66 -9.25 11.48
N TYR A 120 -25.76 -9.53 12.42
CA TYR A 120 -24.71 -8.60 12.83
C TYR A 120 -23.40 -9.34 13.08
N PHE A 121 -22.31 -8.77 12.61
CA PHE A 121 -20.94 -9.23 12.83
C PHE A 121 -20.06 -8.03 13.18
N GLN A 122 -19.17 -8.22 14.16
CA GLN A 122 -18.12 -7.26 14.48
C GLN A 122 -16.84 -8.02 14.80
N ASN A 123 -15.76 -7.64 14.15
CA ASN A 123 -14.42 -8.10 14.48
C ASN A 123 -13.71 -7.03 15.30
N TYR A 124 -12.93 -7.45 16.29
CA TYR A 124 -12.10 -6.53 17.06
C TYR A 124 -10.90 -6.09 16.22
N VAL A 125 -10.97 -4.87 15.68
CA VAL A 125 -9.84 -4.20 15.06
C VAL A 125 -9.27 -3.19 16.05
N PRO A 126 -7.96 -3.20 16.38
CA PRO A 126 -7.39 -2.28 17.35
C PRO A 126 -7.76 -0.81 17.07
N PRO A 127 -8.00 0.01 18.12
CA PRO A 127 -8.29 1.42 17.94
C PRO A 127 -7.19 2.12 17.16
N GLU A 128 -7.58 3.08 16.33
CA GLU A 128 -6.62 3.90 15.60
C GLU A 128 -5.73 4.65 16.61
N SER A 129 -4.44 4.29 16.60
CA SER A 129 -3.46 4.82 17.56
C SER A 129 -3.26 6.33 17.43
N GLY A 130 -3.75 6.94 16.34
CA GLY A 130 -3.51 8.33 15.98
C GLY A 130 -2.03 8.65 15.79
N VAL A 131 -1.21 7.61 15.56
CA VAL A 131 0.21 7.79 15.29
C VAL A 131 0.34 8.51 13.96
N VAL A 132 1.07 9.62 14.01
CA VAL A 132 1.38 10.41 12.83
C VAL A 132 2.31 9.60 11.93
N HIS A 133 1.84 9.36 10.71
CA HIS A 133 2.56 8.70 9.64
C HIS A 133 2.54 9.60 8.41
N PHE A 134 3.41 9.29 7.46
CA PHE A 134 3.44 9.99 6.18
C PHE A 134 2.24 9.56 5.34
N ALA A 135 1.62 10.55 4.70
CA ALA A 135 0.40 10.36 3.94
C ALA A 135 0.40 11.28 2.72
N ARG A 136 -0.27 10.84 1.66
CA ARG A 136 -0.40 11.56 0.39
C ARG A 136 -1.86 11.58 -0.01
N TYR A 137 -2.34 12.75 -0.41
CA TYR A 137 -3.67 12.83 -1.01
C TYR A 137 -3.71 12.08 -2.32
N ILE A 138 -4.81 11.39 -2.56
CA ILE A 138 -5.10 10.79 -3.85
C ILE A 138 -5.78 11.78 -4.79
N ASP A 139 -5.42 11.75 -6.07
CA ASP A 139 -6.20 12.40 -7.12
C ASP A 139 -7.31 11.44 -7.57
N VAL A 140 -8.50 11.58 -6.99
CA VAL A 140 -9.63 10.65 -7.20
C VAL A 140 -9.97 10.50 -8.69
N LYS A 141 -9.99 11.60 -9.43
CA LYS A 141 -10.33 11.61 -10.87
C LYS A 141 -9.30 10.80 -11.67
N THR A 142 -8.03 11.04 -11.40
CA THR A 142 -6.91 10.39 -12.10
C THR A 142 -6.81 8.91 -11.70
N SER A 143 -7.06 8.57 -10.44
CA SER A 143 -7.14 7.19 -9.97
C SER A 143 -8.30 6.42 -10.62
N ALA A 144 -9.46 7.07 -10.78
CA ALA A 144 -10.59 6.48 -11.49
C ALA A 144 -10.26 6.23 -12.97
N ALA A 145 -9.55 7.15 -13.63
CA ALA A 145 -9.09 6.96 -15.00
C ALA A 145 -8.13 5.76 -15.14
N LEU A 146 -7.20 5.58 -14.20
CA LEU A 146 -6.31 4.41 -14.17
C LEU A 146 -7.09 3.10 -13.94
N LEU A 147 -8.05 3.10 -13.02
CA LEU A 147 -8.92 1.95 -12.78
C LEU A 147 -9.67 1.54 -14.05
N ASP A 148 -10.27 2.51 -14.72
CA ASP A 148 -10.99 2.30 -15.97
C ASP A 148 -10.10 1.78 -17.09
N ALA A 149 -8.89 2.33 -17.23
CA ALA A 149 -7.91 1.89 -18.22
C ALA A 149 -7.53 0.41 -17.99
N ILE A 150 -7.19 0.04 -16.74
CA ILE A 150 -6.87 -1.35 -16.38
C ILE A 150 -8.06 -2.29 -16.58
N ASN A 151 -9.28 -1.87 -16.22
CA ASN A 151 -10.49 -2.70 -16.36
C ASN A 151 -10.80 -3.08 -17.80
N ARG A 152 -10.56 -2.16 -18.74
CA ARG A 152 -10.85 -2.36 -20.16
C ARG A 152 -9.68 -3.01 -20.92
N HIS A 153 -8.52 -3.20 -20.26
CA HIS A 153 -7.32 -3.71 -20.89
C HIS A 153 -7.38 -5.23 -21.09
N SER A 154 -6.87 -5.72 -22.24
CA SER A 154 -6.84 -7.16 -22.54
C SER A 154 -5.93 -7.97 -21.61
N GLU A 155 -4.89 -7.33 -21.06
CA GLU A 155 -3.96 -7.89 -20.06
C GLU A 155 -4.29 -7.43 -18.61
N SER A 156 -5.55 -7.09 -18.33
CA SER A 156 -5.99 -6.57 -17.02
C SER A 156 -5.52 -7.41 -15.83
N GLU A 157 -5.62 -8.74 -15.90
CA GLU A 157 -5.19 -9.66 -14.85
C GLU A 157 -3.68 -9.55 -14.54
N ARG A 158 -2.84 -9.37 -15.57
CA ARG A 158 -1.39 -9.20 -15.39
C ARG A 158 -1.06 -7.85 -14.79
N LEU A 159 -1.73 -6.79 -15.25
CA LEU A 159 -1.58 -5.45 -14.72
C LEU A 159 -2.02 -5.38 -13.25
N ARG A 160 -3.13 -6.03 -12.89
CA ARG A 160 -3.62 -6.16 -11.50
C ARG A 160 -2.63 -6.92 -10.63
N ARG A 161 -2.07 -8.02 -11.14
CA ARG A 161 -1.03 -8.78 -10.42
C ARG A 161 0.22 -7.93 -10.18
N ALA A 162 0.71 -7.24 -11.21
CA ALA A 162 1.86 -6.34 -11.09
C ALA A 162 1.59 -5.20 -10.10
N ALA A 163 0.42 -4.57 -10.18
CA ALA A 163 -0.01 -3.53 -9.24
C ALA A 163 -0.08 -4.05 -7.81
N ASN A 164 -0.55 -5.28 -7.58
CA ASN A 164 -0.64 -5.85 -6.23
C ASN A 164 0.74 -6.13 -5.66
N GLN A 165 1.65 -6.67 -6.48
CA GLN A 165 3.05 -6.84 -6.07
C GLN A 165 3.71 -5.48 -5.80
N TYR A 166 3.41 -4.45 -6.59
CA TYR A 166 3.87 -3.09 -6.31
C TYR A 166 3.34 -2.53 -4.98
N ARG A 167 2.05 -2.74 -4.67
CA ARG A 167 1.45 -2.39 -3.37
C ARG A 167 2.19 -3.06 -2.21
N LEU A 168 2.46 -4.36 -2.31
CA LEU A 168 3.19 -5.12 -1.28
C LEU A 168 4.64 -4.62 -1.12
N ALA A 169 5.28 -4.23 -2.22
CA ALA A 169 6.60 -3.59 -2.19
C ALA A 169 6.57 -2.26 -1.43
N LEU A 170 5.51 -1.45 -1.62
CA LEU A 170 5.30 -0.18 -0.92
C LEU A 170 4.98 -0.38 0.57
N ASP A 171 4.21 -1.39 0.94
CA ASP A 171 3.95 -1.73 2.35
C ASP A 171 5.25 -2.13 3.09
N SER A 172 6.19 -2.73 2.37
CA SER A 172 7.54 -3.01 2.85
C SER A 172 8.54 -1.86 2.69
N TRP A 173 8.10 -0.66 2.29
CA TRP A 173 8.97 0.48 1.98
C TRP A 173 9.48 1.22 3.22
N LYS A 174 10.35 0.55 3.99
CA LYS A 174 11.00 1.11 5.18
C LYS A 174 12.46 0.66 5.29
N PRO A 175 13.30 1.40 6.04
CA PRO A 175 14.68 1.00 6.29
C PRO A 175 14.76 -0.42 6.88
N GLY A 176 15.67 -1.24 6.34
CA GLY A 176 15.85 -2.63 6.76
C GLY A 176 14.89 -3.63 6.13
N ARG A 177 13.94 -3.19 5.29
CA ARG A 177 13.04 -4.04 4.51
C ARG A 177 13.29 -3.98 3.01
N GLU A 178 14.47 -3.51 2.60
CA GLU A 178 14.83 -3.33 1.20
C GLU A 178 14.70 -4.65 0.42
N THR A 179 15.16 -5.76 1.00
CA THR A 179 15.09 -7.11 0.40
C THR A 179 13.66 -7.53 0.08
N LEU A 180 12.74 -7.43 1.04
CA LEU A 180 11.35 -7.84 0.84
C LEU A 180 10.63 -6.95 -0.17
N SER A 181 10.89 -5.64 -0.11
CA SER A 181 10.36 -4.69 -1.07
C SER A 181 10.86 -5.00 -2.49
N LEU A 182 12.16 -5.27 -2.67
CA LEU A 182 12.72 -5.63 -3.96
C LEU A 182 12.17 -6.96 -4.50
N ALA A 183 11.98 -7.98 -3.64
CA ALA A 183 11.40 -9.26 -4.05
C ALA A 183 10.01 -9.07 -4.68
N HIS A 184 9.15 -8.26 -4.07
CA HIS A 184 7.84 -7.93 -4.63
C HIS A 184 7.95 -7.11 -5.94
N LEU A 185 8.90 -6.18 -6.05
CA LEU A 185 9.14 -5.47 -7.31
C LEU A 185 9.61 -6.41 -8.42
N TRP A 186 10.42 -7.42 -8.09
CA TRP A 186 10.82 -8.46 -9.05
C TRP A 186 9.61 -9.26 -9.52
N MET A 187 8.76 -9.77 -8.61
CA MET A 187 7.51 -10.45 -8.99
C MET A 187 6.59 -9.57 -9.87
N ALA A 188 6.57 -8.26 -9.63
CA ALA A 188 5.83 -7.31 -10.47
C ALA A 188 6.43 -7.22 -11.89
N LEU A 189 7.76 -7.17 -12.03
CA LEU A 189 8.47 -7.22 -13.31
C LEU A 189 8.09 -8.48 -14.11
N GLU A 190 8.05 -9.63 -13.45
CA GLU A 190 7.69 -10.89 -14.09
C GLU A 190 6.24 -10.89 -14.58
N ALA A 191 5.32 -10.37 -13.77
CA ALA A 191 3.92 -10.24 -14.14
C ALA A 191 3.72 -9.35 -15.39
N LEU A 192 4.50 -8.27 -15.52
CA LEU A 192 4.46 -7.34 -16.66
C LEU A 192 5.11 -7.89 -17.93
N THR A 193 6.03 -8.86 -17.81
CA THR A 193 6.87 -9.31 -18.94
C THR A 193 6.03 -9.74 -20.15
N LYS A 194 5.03 -10.60 -19.96
CA LYS A 194 4.16 -11.06 -21.05
C LYS A 194 3.21 -9.98 -21.57
N ALA A 195 2.77 -9.05 -20.72
CA ALA A 195 1.98 -7.91 -21.17
C ALA A 195 2.81 -6.99 -22.08
N ARG A 196 4.09 -6.74 -21.72
CA ARG A 196 5.01 -5.95 -22.55
C ARG A 196 5.34 -6.63 -23.88
N ILE A 197 5.58 -7.95 -23.88
CA ILE A 197 5.81 -8.71 -25.13
C ILE A 197 4.64 -8.53 -26.10
N ARG A 198 3.40 -8.73 -25.61
CA ARG A 198 2.20 -8.59 -26.45
C ARG A 198 2.02 -7.17 -26.95
N PHE A 199 2.24 -6.17 -26.08
CA PHE A 199 2.25 -4.77 -26.46
C PHE A 199 3.25 -4.50 -27.60
N GLU A 200 4.48 -4.98 -27.48
CA GLU A 200 5.52 -4.79 -28.51
C GLU A 200 5.20 -5.53 -29.81
N CYS A 201 4.69 -6.76 -29.75
CA CYS A 201 4.23 -7.47 -30.94
C CYS A 201 3.14 -6.68 -31.66
N THR A 202 2.11 -6.22 -30.94
CA THR A 202 1.03 -5.42 -31.53
C THR A 202 1.54 -4.10 -32.09
N ALA A 203 2.37 -3.36 -31.35
CA ALA A 203 2.91 -2.08 -31.78
C ALA A 203 3.80 -2.18 -33.02
N ARG A 204 4.46 -3.32 -33.24
CA ARG A 204 5.35 -3.60 -34.38
C ARG A 204 4.68 -4.40 -35.50
N GLY A 205 3.41 -4.77 -35.36
CA GLY A 205 2.69 -5.59 -36.35
C GLY A 205 3.21 -7.02 -36.48
N LEU A 206 3.74 -7.59 -35.39
CA LEU A 206 4.31 -8.94 -35.36
C LEU A 206 3.26 -9.98 -34.96
N SER A 207 3.38 -11.17 -35.53
CA SER A 207 2.45 -12.28 -35.34
C SER A 207 2.87 -13.23 -34.20
N SER A 208 4.14 -13.18 -33.78
CA SER A 208 4.67 -14.13 -32.78
C SER A 208 5.79 -13.56 -31.92
N GLU A 209 6.01 -14.18 -30.74
CA GLU A 209 7.15 -13.88 -29.86
C GLU A 209 8.51 -14.20 -30.54
N VAL A 210 8.54 -15.16 -31.47
CA VAL A 210 9.75 -15.54 -32.22
C VAL A 210 10.20 -14.41 -33.15
N GLU A 211 9.25 -13.77 -33.85
CA GLU A 211 9.55 -12.59 -34.67
C GLU A 211 10.09 -11.44 -33.82
N LEU A 212 9.51 -11.22 -32.63
CA LEU A 212 10.01 -10.21 -31.71
C LEU A 212 11.43 -10.55 -31.22
N ALA A 213 11.70 -11.80 -30.86
CA ALA A 213 13.04 -12.26 -30.46
C ALA A 213 14.08 -12.04 -31.57
N ASN A 214 13.72 -12.39 -32.82
CA ASN A 214 14.57 -12.18 -33.99
C ASN A 214 14.87 -10.69 -34.23
N ILE A 215 13.87 -9.81 -34.11
CA ILE A 215 14.06 -8.35 -34.25
C ILE A 215 14.95 -7.79 -33.14
N LEU A 216 14.83 -8.31 -31.92
CA LEU A 216 15.67 -7.92 -30.79
C LEU A 216 17.05 -8.58 -30.81
N GLY A 217 17.31 -9.50 -31.74
CA GLY A 217 18.59 -10.21 -31.86
C GLY A 217 18.88 -11.15 -30.70
N VAL A 218 17.86 -11.75 -30.09
CA VAL A 218 17.99 -12.68 -28.95
C VAL A 218 17.33 -14.02 -29.27
N GLU A 219 17.75 -15.07 -28.56
CA GLU A 219 17.05 -16.35 -28.63
C GLU A 219 15.67 -16.26 -27.97
N THR A 220 14.70 -17.04 -28.45
CA THR A 220 13.32 -17.03 -27.90
C THR A 220 13.27 -17.34 -26.40
N ASN A 221 14.15 -18.22 -25.90
CA ASN A 221 14.27 -18.55 -24.46
C ASN A 221 14.89 -17.40 -23.63
N GLN A 222 15.52 -16.42 -24.27
CA GLN A 222 16.11 -15.23 -23.64
C GLN A 222 15.20 -14.01 -23.75
N LEU A 223 14.11 -14.09 -24.53
CA LEU A 223 13.21 -12.97 -24.78
C LEU A 223 12.70 -12.33 -23.50
N ASP A 224 12.24 -13.11 -22.52
CA ASP A 224 11.73 -12.57 -21.25
C ASP A 224 12.80 -11.74 -20.52
N SER A 225 14.06 -12.20 -20.50
CA SER A 225 15.17 -11.45 -19.89
C SER A 225 15.47 -10.16 -20.65
N ALA A 226 15.47 -10.21 -21.98
CA ALA A 226 15.69 -9.04 -22.84
C ALA A 226 14.57 -7.99 -22.65
N ILE A 227 13.31 -8.41 -22.62
CA ILE A 227 12.16 -7.51 -22.43
C ILE A 227 12.21 -6.82 -21.07
N ARG A 228 12.50 -7.60 -20.02
CA ARG A 228 12.65 -7.06 -18.66
C ARG A 228 13.73 -5.99 -18.62
N ARG A 229 14.93 -6.31 -19.08
CA ARG A 229 16.07 -5.38 -19.07
C ARG A 229 15.86 -4.19 -19.99
N ASP A 230 15.61 -4.44 -21.26
CA ASP A 230 15.73 -3.43 -22.32
C ASP A 230 14.49 -2.54 -22.40
N LEU A 231 13.30 -3.09 -22.18
CA LEU A 231 12.03 -2.39 -22.42
C LEU A 231 11.29 -1.99 -21.14
N ILE A 232 11.35 -2.79 -20.07
CA ILE A 232 10.71 -2.44 -18.80
C ILE A 232 11.66 -1.61 -17.92
N LEU A 233 12.94 -2.01 -17.84
CA LEU A 233 13.96 -1.32 -17.07
C LEU A 233 14.78 -0.31 -17.91
N ASN A 234 14.32 0.02 -19.13
CA ASN A 234 14.92 1.01 -20.03
C ASN A 234 16.43 0.80 -20.28
N GLY A 235 16.88 -0.46 -20.38
CA GLY A 235 18.29 -0.80 -20.60
C GLY A 235 19.20 -0.64 -19.37
N ASP A 236 18.64 -0.45 -18.17
CA ASP A 236 19.42 -0.38 -16.91
C ASP A 236 19.92 -1.79 -16.51
N GLU A 237 21.00 -2.22 -17.18
CA GLU A 237 21.67 -3.51 -16.96
C GLU A 237 22.11 -3.69 -15.49
N GLU A 238 22.58 -2.63 -14.84
CA GLU A 238 22.99 -2.73 -13.44
C GLU A 238 21.79 -3.03 -12.53
N CYS A 239 20.68 -2.31 -12.72
CA CYS A 239 19.44 -2.54 -11.98
C CYS A 239 18.92 -3.96 -12.24
N TYR A 240 18.88 -4.40 -13.50
CA TYR A 240 18.45 -5.76 -13.86
C TYR A 240 19.31 -6.82 -13.17
N ARG A 241 20.63 -6.77 -13.37
CA ARG A 241 21.57 -7.77 -12.85
C ARG A 241 21.55 -7.84 -11.32
N LYS A 242 21.58 -6.70 -10.63
CA LYS A 242 21.53 -6.67 -9.15
C LYS A 242 20.17 -7.16 -8.63
N SER A 243 19.07 -6.77 -9.27
CA SER A 243 17.72 -7.20 -8.86
C SER A 243 17.54 -8.70 -9.04
N LYS A 244 17.95 -9.25 -10.19
CA LYS A 244 17.94 -10.69 -10.46
C LYS A 244 18.78 -11.45 -9.44
N GLN A 245 20.02 -11.00 -9.21
CA GLN A 245 20.92 -11.63 -8.24
C GLN A 245 20.34 -11.62 -6.81
N ALA A 246 19.69 -10.53 -6.41
CA ALA A 246 19.04 -10.43 -5.11
C ALA A 246 17.80 -11.34 -5.00
N SER A 247 16.96 -11.40 -6.03
CA SER A 247 15.79 -12.30 -6.05
C SER A 247 16.20 -13.76 -6.02
N ASP A 248 17.07 -14.17 -6.95
CA ASP A 248 17.61 -15.53 -7.03
C ASP A 248 18.25 -15.93 -5.67
N GLY A 249 19.03 -15.01 -5.07
CA GLY A 249 19.67 -15.24 -3.77
C GLY A 249 18.68 -15.37 -2.60
N PHE A 250 17.58 -14.61 -2.62
CA PHE A 250 16.52 -14.66 -1.62
C PHE A 250 15.68 -15.94 -1.73
N GLU A 251 15.37 -16.37 -2.95
CA GLU A 251 14.52 -17.54 -3.22
C GLU A 251 15.26 -18.87 -3.06
N HIS A 252 16.54 -18.92 -3.42
CA HIS A 252 17.33 -20.16 -3.47
C HIS A 252 18.42 -20.26 -2.40
N GLY A 253 18.64 -19.21 -1.60
CA GLY A 253 19.50 -19.26 -0.41
C GLY A 253 21.00 -19.39 -0.67
N PHE A 254 21.49 -19.14 -1.89
CA PHE A 254 22.93 -19.23 -2.19
C PHE A 254 23.73 -17.98 -1.78
N LEU A 255 23.05 -16.90 -1.39
CA LEU A 255 23.68 -15.63 -1.03
C LEU A 255 23.38 -15.27 0.43
N GLY A 256 24.39 -14.78 1.16
CA GLY A 256 24.20 -14.30 2.52
C GLY A 256 23.23 -13.10 2.57
N TYR A 257 22.40 -13.04 3.61
CA TYR A 257 21.32 -12.05 3.72
C TYR A 257 21.82 -10.60 3.69
N ASP A 258 22.98 -10.32 4.29
CA ASP A 258 23.60 -8.99 4.26
C ASP A 258 23.91 -8.54 2.83
N LYS A 259 24.38 -9.47 1.99
CA LYS A 259 24.69 -9.16 0.59
C LYS A 259 23.43 -8.93 -0.24
N ILE A 260 22.37 -9.72 0.00
CA ILE A 260 21.06 -9.49 -0.63
C ILE A 260 20.54 -8.09 -0.25
N ARG A 261 20.70 -7.69 1.01
CA ARG A 261 20.26 -6.38 1.50
C ARG A 261 21.04 -5.23 0.85
N GLU A 262 22.37 -5.36 0.70
CA GLU A 262 23.19 -4.38 -0.03
C GLU A 262 22.71 -4.20 -1.47
N LEU A 263 22.57 -5.30 -2.21
CA LEU A 263 22.07 -5.28 -3.59
C LEU A 263 20.69 -4.61 -3.66
N SER A 264 19.81 -4.95 -2.71
CA SER A 264 18.45 -4.42 -2.65
C SER A 264 18.43 -2.92 -2.40
N LYS A 265 19.22 -2.44 -1.44
CA LYS A 265 19.32 -1.01 -1.11
C LYS A 265 19.75 -0.17 -2.32
N ASP A 266 20.68 -0.68 -3.12
CA ASP A 266 21.23 0.02 -4.28
C ASP A 266 20.23 0.25 -5.41
N VAL A 267 19.27 -0.67 -5.61
CA VAL A 267 18.42 -0.68 -6.82
C VAL A 267 16.93 -0.52 -6.55
N ARG A 268 16.46 -0.69 -5.31
CA ARG A 268 15.02 -0.66 -4.96
C ARG A 268 14.29 0.57 -5.50
N HIS A 269 14.86 1.77 -5.35
CA HIS A 269 14.23 3.01 -5.82
C HIS A 269 14.11 3.08 -7.35
N ARG A 270 15.16 2.70 -8.07
CA ARG A 270 15.16 2.64 -9.55
C ARG A 270 14.14 1.61 -10.05
N MET A 271 14.18 0.42 -9.48
CA MET A 271 13.25 -0.66 -9.79
C MET A 271 11.80 -0.21 -9.58
N ALA A 272 11.48 0.41 -8.44
CA ALA A 272 10.12 0.90 -8.16
C ALA A 272 9.65 1.93 -9.19
N LYS A 273 10.53 2.82 -9.63
CA LYS A 273 10.23 3.81 -10.69
C LYS A 273 9.91 3.12 -12.01
N TYR A 274 10.76 2.19 -12.46
CA TYR A 274 10.56 1.47 -13.73
C TYR A 274 9.26 0.66 -13.72
N ILE A 275 9.02 -0.13 -12.66
CA ILE A 275 7.82 -0.96 -12.54
C ILE A 275 6.56 -0.12 -12.53
N ARG A 276 6.53 0.96 -11.73
CA ARG A 276 5.36 1.85 -11.68
C ARG A 276 5.08 2.48 -13.04
N ASN A 277 6.11 3.01 -13.70
CA ASN A 277 5.96 3.62 -15.02
C ASN A 277 5.45 2.60 -16.05
N ALA A 278 5.98 1.37 -16.03
CA ALA A 278 5.53 0.31 -16.92
C ALA A 278 4.07 -0.09 -16.66
N ILE A 279 3.61 -0.14 -15.40
CA ILE A 279 2.18 -0.36 -15.08
C ILE A 279 1.31 0.75 -15.70
N LEU A 280 1.70 2.01 -15.51
CA LEU A 280 0.94 3.16 -16.00
C LEU A 280 0.92 3.21 -17.54
N GLU A 281 2.06 3.03 -18.19
CA GLU A 281 2.18 3.01 -19.66
C GLU A 281 1.39 1.84 -20.28
N LEU A 282 1.60 0.62 -19.79
CA LEU A 282 0.94 -0.57 -20.32
C LEU A 282 -0.56 -0.61 -20.02
N SER A 283 -1.06 0.18 -19.08
CA SER A 283 -2.50 0.31 -18.88
C SER A 283 -3.21 1.05 -20.02
N GLY A 284 -2.47 1.73 -20.90
CA GLY A 284 -3.04 2.58 -21.95
C GLY A 284 -3.65 3.86 -21.38
N LEU A 285 -3.19 4.31 -20.22
CA LEU A 285 -3.67 5.53 -19.58
C LEU A 285 -3.42 6.76 -20.46
N GLU A 286 -4.40 7.63 -20.56
CA GLU A 286 -4.30 8.87 -21.35
C GLU A 286 -3.17 9.79 -20.84
N ALA A 287 -2.66 10.64 -21.73
CA ALA A 287 -1.47 11.46 -21.49
C ALA A 287 -1.60 12.38 -20.26
N GLU A 288 -2.77 13.00 -20.04
CA GLU A 288 -2.95 13.94 -18.93
C GLU A 288 -3.01 13.22 -17.57
N PRO A 289 -3.85 12.18 -17.36
CA PRO A 289 -3.74 11.34 -16.17
C PRO A 289 -2.34 10.76 -15.94
N LEU A 290 -1.67 10.27 -16.99
CA LEU A 290 -0.30 9.75 -16.90
C LEU A 290 0.68 10.82 -16.41
N ARG A 291 0.59 12.05 -16.94
CA ARG A 291 1.42 13.19 -16.52
C ARG A 291 1.20 13.52 -15.05
N VAL A 292 -0.05 13.56 -14.59
CA VAL A 292 -0.38 13.78 -13.16
C VAL A 292 0.26 12.70 -12.30
N LEU A 293 0.03 11.41 -12.62
CA LEU A 293 0.55 10.31 -11.80
C LEU A 293 2.07 10.18 -11.84
N THR A 294 2.78 10.76 -12.81
CA THR A 294 4.25 10.70 -12.92
C THR A 294 4.96 11.96 -12.44
N SER A 295 4.20 12.97 -11.97
CA SER A 295 4.72 14.24 -11.44
C SER A 295 4.65 14.30 -9.91
N ASP A 296 5.27 15.33 -9.30
CA ASP A 296 5.10 15.64 -7.88
C ASP A 296 3.59 15.80 -7.54
N PRO A 297 3.09 15.24 -6.42
CA PRO A 297 3.83 14.54 -5.37
C PRO A 297 3.99 13.02 -5.58
N TYR A 298 3.59 12.46 -6.73
CA TYR A 298 3.50 11.03 -7.01
C TYR A 298 4.73 10.41 -7.67
N ASP A 299 5.75 11.22 -7.99
CA ASP A 299 6.98 10.79 -8.67
C ASP A 299 7.86 9.84 -7.83
N LYS A 300 7.72 9.90 -6.49
CA LYS A 300 8.49 9.08 -5.54
C LYS A 300 7.64 8.10 -4.73
N PRO A 301 8.09 6.84 -4.60
CA PRO A 301 7.42 5.85 -3.74
C PRO A 301 7.51 6.25 -2.26
N MET A 302 6.43 6.04 -1.53
CA MET A 302 6.34 6.38 -0.11
C MET A 302 5.75 5.22 0.70
N GLY A 303 6.47 4.77 1.74
CA GLY A 303 5.99 3.75 2.66
C GLY A 303 5.00 4.27 3.70
N SER A 304 4.32 3.35 4.39
CA SER A 304 3.44 3.65 5.53
C SER A 304 4.14 3.22 6.82
N TRP A 305 4.97 4.11 7.37
CA TRP A 305 5.59 3.88 8.68
C TRP A 305 5.55 5.15 9.53
N SER A 306 5.41 4.94 10.84
CA SER A 306 5.38 5.99 11.85
C SER A 306 6.69 6.75 11.89
N ILE A 307 6.66 8.04 12.19
CA ILE A 307 7.90 8.82 12.41
C ILE A 307 8.79 8.09 13.43
N ILE A 308 10.01 7.71 13.02
CA ILE A 308 10.98 7.06 13.91
C ILE A 308 11.70 8.16 14.68
N LYS A 309 11.74 8.00 16.01
CA LYS A 309 12.46 8.91 16.91
C LYS A 309 13.41 8.17 17.81
N TYR A 310 14.51 8.82 18.10
CA TYR A 310 15.53 8.35 19.02
C TYR A 310 15.74 9.39 20.10
N VAL A 311 15.89 8.93 21.34
CA VAL A 311 16.46 9.72 22.42
C VAL A 311 17.74 9.00 22.85
N ARG A 312 18.84 9.73 22.91
CA ARG A 312 20.09 9.24 23.48
C ARG A 312 20.34 10.00 24.76
N GLY A 313 20.84 9.30 25.77
CA GLY A 313 21.17 9.89 27.05
C GLY A 313 22.00 8.97 27.92
N ARG A 314 22.30 9.42 29.13
CA ARG A 314 23.00 8.65 30.16
C ARG A 314 22.06 8.40 31.32
N LEU A 315 22.14 7.20 31.89
CA LEU A 315 21.57 6.91 33.19
C LEU A 315 22.63 7.26 34.23
N LEU A 316 22.29 8.15 35.16
CA LEU A 316 23.19 8.64 36.19
C LEU A 316 22.70 8.14 37.55
N GLY A 317 23.57 7.48 38.29
CA GLY A 317 23.32 7.01 39.65
C GLY A 317 24.33 5.94 40.04
N LYS A 318 24.33 5.55 41.33
CA LYS A 318 25.29 4.57 41.87
C LYS A 318 24.73 3.14 41.94
N SER A 319 23.40 2.98 41.83
CA SER A 319 22.78 1.66 41.89
C SER A 319 23.04 0.87 40.60
N PRO A 320 23.38 -0.43 40.68
CA PRO A 320 23.41 -1.31 39.51
C PRO A 320 22.00 -1.67 39.00
N GLU A 321 20.96 -1.49 39.83
CA GLU A 321 19.57 -1.64 39.43
C GLU A 321 19.10 -0.33 38.79
N LEU A 322 18.92 -0.34 37.47
CA LEU A 322 18.59 0.87 36.70
C LEU A 322 17.08 1.01 36.44
N ALA A 323 16.35 -0.11 36.42
CA ALA A 323 14.93 -0.16 36.12
C ALA A 323 14.06 0.17 37.34
N ALA A 324 12.92 0.84 37.14
CA ALA A 324 11.94 1.01 38.20
C ALA A 324 11.48 -0.36 38.76
N LYS A 325 11.09 -0.40 40.03
CA LYS A 325 10.61 -1.64 40.66
C LYS A 325 9.45 -2.26 39.87
N GLY A 326 9.60 -3.53 39.49
CA GLY A 326 8.62 -4.27 38.68
C GLY A 326 8.83 -4.17 37.16
N ASN A 327 9.73 -3.30 36.69
CA ASN A 327 10.11 -3.23 35.29
C ASN A 327 11.36 -4.08 35.01
N ALA A 328 11.39 -4.74 33.85
CA ALA A 328 12.57 -5.48 33.41
C ALA A 328 13.74 -4.58 32.97
N TYR A 329 13.45 -3.35 32.52
CA TYR A 329 14.43 -2.42 31.97
C TYR A 329 14.14 -0.97 32.35
N PRO A 330 15.15 -0.10 32.44
CA PRO A 330 14.94 1.35 32.46
C PRO A 330 14.26 1.78 31.17
N PHE A 331 13.20 2.59 31.27
CA PHE A 331 12.40 2.94 30.10
C PHE A 331 12.00 4.41 30.10
N LEU A 332 11.90 4.99 28.90
CA LEU A 332 11.30 6.30 28.69
C LEU A 332 9.97 6.09 27.98
N ARG A 333 8.86 6.45 28.61
CA ARG A 333 7.55 6.45 27.96
C ARG A 333 7.36 7.72 27.16
N TRP A 334 6.94 7.52 25.92
CA TRP A 334 6.66 8.60 24.98
C TRP A 334 5.15 8.76 24.82
N LYS A 335 4.64 9.95 25.09
CA LYS A 335 3.25 10.30 24.76
C LYS A 335 3.24 11.43 23.74
N PRO A 336 2.94 11.16 22.46
CA PRO A 336 2.80 12.21 21.46
C PRO A 336 1.58 13.08 21.79
N VAL A 337 1.73 14.39 21.59
CA VAL A 337 0.64 15.37 21.64
C VAL A 337 0.65 16.14 20.33
N ILE A 338 -0.42 15.99 19.55
CA ILE A 338 -0.57 16.72 18.28
C ILE A 338 -1.14 18.09 18.63
N ASN A 339 -0.31 19.13 18.54
CA ASN A 339 -0.70 20.49 18.90
C ASN A 339 -1.45 21.18 17.76
N LYS A 340 -1.08 20.85 16.52
CA LYS A 340 -1.62 21.47 15.31
C LYS A 340 -1.56 20.49 14.15
N CYS A 341 -2.59 20.48 13.32
CA CYS A 341 -2.62 19.80 12.04
C CYS A 341 -3.27 20.75 11.03
N GLU A 342 -2.53 21.12 10.00
CA GLU A 342 -2.99 22.01 8.94
C GLU A 342 -2.80 21.35 7.59
N ILE A 343 -3.81 21.46 6.75
CA ILE A 343 -3.73 21.09 5.34
C ILE A 343 -3.34 22.36 4.60
N LEU A 344 -2.17 22.34 3.97
CA LEU A 344 -1.67 23.46 3.18
C LEU A 344 -2.35 23.49 1.81
N GLU A 345 -2.31 24.65 1.14
CA GLU A 345 -2.91 24.84 -0.20
C GLU A 345 -2.32 23.88 -1.25
N ASP A 346 -1.04 23.52 -1.11
CA ASP A 346 -0.35 22.55 -1.96
C ASP A 346 -0.71 21.08 -1.65
N GLY A 347 -1.66 20.84 -0.74
CA GLY A 347 -2.06 19.51 -0.32
C GLY A 347 -1.08 18.83 0.64
N LYS A 348 -0.03 19.48 1.12
CA LYS A 348 0.80 18.91 2.18
C LYS A 348 0.08 19.01 3.53
N ILE A 349 0.26 17.99 4.36
CA ILE A 349 -0.24 17.99 5.73
C ILE A 349 0.90 18.40 6.66
N ASN A 350 0.75 19.56 7.31
CA ASN A 350 1.69 20.06 8.30
C ASN A 350 1.21 19.69 9.71
N ILE A 351 1.96 18.83 10.40
CA ILE A 351 1.60 18.35 11.73
C ILE A 351 2.68 18.79 12.73
N GLN A 352 2.27 19.56 13.74
CA GLN A 352 3.12 19.93 14.86
C GLN A 352 2.86 18.98 16.03
N VAL A 353 3.89 18.25 16.43
CA VAL A 353 3.81 17.26 17.50
C VAL A 353 4.82 17.59 18.61
N SER A 354 4.36 17.69 19.85
CA SER A 354 5.19 17.67 21.05
C SER A 354 5.16 16.30 21.71
N TYR A 355 6.09 16.06 22.64
CA TYR A 355 6.20 14.76 23.31
C TYR A 355 6.36 14.98 24.81
N ASN A 356 5.49 14.32 25.57
CA ASN A 356 5.69 14.17 27.00
C ASN A 356 6.53 12.90 27.21
N LEU A 357 7.72 13.09 27.79
CA LEU A 357 8.62 12.01 28.16
C LEU A 357 8.49 11.74 29.65
N THR A 358 8.13 10.51 30.01
CA THR A 358 8.10 10.06 31.41
C THR A 358 9.20 9.03 31.60
N VAL A 359 10.12 9.31 32.51
CA VAL A 359 11.28 8.48 32.81
C VAL A 359 10.90 7.47 33.89
N GLU A 360 11.09 6.19 33.63
CA GLU A 360 10.81 5.09 34.57
C GLU A 360 12.09 4.36 34.94
N LEU A 361 12.69 4.79 36.06
CA LEU A 361 13.98 4.32 36.54
C LEU A 361 13.90 3.92 38.01
N ALA A 362 14.91 3.20 38.48
CA ALA A 362 15.06 2.88 39.90
C ALA A 362 15.24 4.15 40.74
N GLU A 363 14.95 4.02 42.04
CA GLU A 363 15.21 5.09 43.01
C GLU A 363 16.70 5.49 43.00
N GLY A 364 16.97 6.80 42.98
CA GLY A 364 18.33 7.33 42.93
C GLY A 364 19.01 7.28 41.55
N ILE A 365 18.32 6.80 40.50
CA ILE A 365 18.77 6.88 39.11
C ILE A 365 18.04 8.02 38.39
N SER A 366 18.77 8.78 37.57
CA SER A 366 18.24 9.87 36.75
C SER A 366 18.64 9.70 35.28
N PHE A 367 17.87 10.28 34.36
CA PHE A 367 18.18 10.31 32.94
C PHE A 367 18.71 11.68 32.53
N GLN A 368 19.90 11.72 31.94
CA GLN A 368 20.47 12.91 31.33
C GLN A 368 20.37 12.80 29.80
N PRO A 369 19.49 13.56 29.13
CA PRO A 369 19.40 13.56 27.68
C PRO A 369 20.69 14.11 27.06
N ILE A 370 21.17 13.48 25.99
CA ILE A 370 22.30 13.92 25.16
C ILE A 370 21.77 14.46 23.83
N SER A 371 20.93 13.68 23.14
CA SER A 371 20.39 14.06 21.85
C SER A 371 18.97 13.54 21.65
N TYR A 372 18.26 14.25 20.80
CA TYR A 372 16.95 13.89 20.30
C TYR A 372 17.00 13.94 18.77
N GLU A 373 16.61 12.85 18.13
CA GLU A 373 16.61 12.73 16.67
C GLU A 373 15.23 12.27 16.21
N ALA A 374 14.72 12.88 15.14
CA ALA A 374 13.52 12.42 14.45
C ALA A 374 13.86 12.23 12.98
N TRP A 375 13.71 10.99 12.50
CA TRP A 375 14.06 10.62 11.13
C TRP A 375 12.80 10.60 10.28
N LYS A 376 12.88 11.22 9.10
CA LYS A 376 11.86 11.18 8.07
C LYS A 376 12.32 10.21 6.96
N PRO A 377 11.40 9.52 6.25
CA PRO A 377 11.71 8.91 4.98
C PRO A 377 12.29 9.98 4.04
N GLU A 378 13.33 9.60 3.30
CA GLU A 378 13.88 10.39 2.20
C GLU A 378 12.92 10.45 1.00
#